data_AF-A0A554V8Q0-F1
#
_entry.id   AF-A0A554V8Q0-F1
#
_cell.length_a   1.000
_cell.length_b   1.000
_cell.length_c   1.000
_cell.angle_alpha   90.00
_cell.angle_beta   90.00
_cell.angle_gamma   90.00
#
_symmetry.space_group_name_H-M   'P 1'
#
loop_
_entity.id
_entity.type
_entity.pdbx_description
1 polymer ?
#
loop_
_entity_poly.entity_id
_entity_poly.type
_entity_poly.pdbx_seq_one_letter_code
_entity_poly.pdbx_strand_id
1 'polypeptide(L)'
;MARVRSLQPGTQSIRPHASEVDCFYNVIDEGGKRLLHLSTFGSDLRKSVPKSSQSIQIDAELAHQLIDLLRQTFPDVTGTRTPTHVDISSQPAPIYESIRAELSNEKSSE
;
A
#
# COMPACT_ATOMS: atom_id res chain seq x y z
N MET A 1 5.47 -1.69 10.60
CA MET A 1 5.79 -0.55 9.72
C MET A 1 7.25 -0.64 9.30
N ALA A 2 7.57 -0.39 8.03
CA ALA A 2 8.94 -0.38 7.54
C ALA A 2 9.09 0.55 6.32
N ARG A 3 10.28 1.13 6.13
CA ARG A 3 10.70 1.72 4.86
C ARG A 3 11.58 0.71 4.14
N VAL A 4 11.23 0.40 2.89
CA VAL A 4 12.00 -0.56 2.10
C VAL A 4 13.31 0.10 1.67
N ARG A 5 14.42 -0.62 1.85
CA ARG A 5 15.78 -0.11 1.58
C ARG A 5 16.38 -0.65 0.29
N SER A 6 15.97 -1.85 -0.13
CA SER A 6 16.44 -2.50 -1.35
C SER A 6 15.48 -3.61 -1.78
N LEU A 7 15.50 -3.94 -3.07
CA LEU A 7 14.82 -5.10 -3.65
C LEU A 7 15.87 -6.08 -4.15
N GLN A 8 15.82 -7.33 -3.70
CA GLN A 8 16.75 -8.39 -4.08
C GLN A 8 16.00 -9.73 -4.21
N PRO A 9 16.46 -10.64 -5.09
CA PRO A 9 15.91 -11.99 -5.14
C PRO A 9 16.01 -12.68 -3.77
N GLY A 10 14.87 -13.16 -3.27
CA GLY A 10 14.83 -13.96 -2.05
C GLY A 10 15.37 -15.36 -2.27
N THR A 11 15.97 -15.95 -1.24
CA THR A 11 16.47 -17.33 -1.23
C THR A 11 15.51 -18.32 -0.57
N GLN A 12 14.41 -17.82 -0.01
CA GLN A 12 13.43 -18.61 0.73
C GLN A 12 12.43 -19.27 -0.22
N SER A 13 11.98 -20.48 0.13
CA SER A 13 10.87 -21.13 -0.56
C SER A 13 9.55 -20.47 -0.16
N ILE A 14 8.97 -19.68 -1.06
CA ILE A 14 7.67 -19.02 -0.85
C ILE A 14 6.52 -19.81 -1.48
N ARG A 15 5.32 -19.70 -0.90
CA ARG A 15 4.06 -20.27 -1.44
C ARG A 15 3.02 -19.16 -1.57
N PRO A 16 2.04 -19.29 -2.48
CA PRO A 16 0.92 -18.35 -2.55
C PRO A 16 0.20 -18.21 -1.19
N HIS A 17 -0.21 -17.00 -0.85
CA HIS A 17 -1.00 -16.73 0.35
C HIS A 17 -2.44 -17.23 0.18
N ALA A 18 -3.06 -17.72 1.25
CA ALA A 18 -4.42 -18.28 1.21
C ALA A 18 -5.54 -17.23 1.34
N SER A 19 -5.20 -15.99 1.65
CA SER A 19 -6.14 -14.88 1.87
C SER A 19 -5.76 -13.67 1.05
N GLU A 20 -6.76 -12.97 0.55
CA GLU A 20 -6.63 -11.64 -0.05
C GLU A 20 -6.77 -10.57 1.03
N VAL A 21 -6.26 -9.36 0.78
CA VAL A 21 -6.28 -8.24 1.72
C VAL A 21 -6.54 -6.95 0.95
N ASP A 22 -7.19 -5.99 1.59
CA ASP A 22 -7.30 -4.64 1.05
C ASP A 22 -5.98 -3.91 1.24
N CYS A 23 -5.57 -3.13 0.23
CA CYS A 23 -4.39 -2.29 0.30
C CYS A 23 -4.75 -0.84 0.01
N PHE A 24 -4.56 0.03 1.00
CA PHE A 24 -4.69 1.48 0.85
C PHE A 24 -3.34 2.11 0.62
N TYR A 25 -3.32 3.19 -0.17
CA TYR A 25 -2.12 3.96 -0.41
C TYR A 25 -2.28 5.42 0.02
N ASN A 26 -1.18 6.01 0.47
CA ASN A 26 -1.05 7.43 0.75
C ASN A 26 0.27 7.95 0.20
N VAL A 27 0.31 9.24 -0.11
CA VAL A 27 1.55 9.94 -0.49
C VAL A 27 1.92 10.87 0.64
N ILE A 28 3.18 10.78 1.07
CA ILE A 28 3.74 11.60 2.14
C ILE A 28 4.94 12.34 1.57
N ASP A 29 5.02 13.65 1.80
CA ASP A 29 6.21 14.43 1.51
C ASP A 29 6.95 14.70 2.84
N GLU A 30 8.17 14.17 2.97
CA GLU A 30 9.00 14.26 4.18
C GLU A 30 10.41 14.73 3.80
N GLY A 31 10.84 15.88 4.32
CA GLY A 31 12.19 16.41 4.05
C GLY A 31 12.50 16.61 2.56
N GLY A 32 11.49 17.00 1.77
CA GLY A 32 11.61 17.15 0.31
C GLY A 32 11.62 15.84 -0.47
N LYS A 33 11.42 14.69 0.19
CA LYS A 33 11.31 13.38 -0.45
C LYS A 33 9.86 12.90 -0.43
N ARG A 34 9.39 12.45 -1.59
CA ARG A 34 8.08 11.83 -1.72
C ARG A 34 8.16 10.34 -1.40
N LEU A 35 7.26 9.88 -0.54
CA LEU A 35 7.10 8.48 -0.15
C LEU A 35 5.71 7.98 -0.53
N LEU A 36 5.65 6.84 -1.19
CA LEU A 36 4.44 6.05 -1.33
C LEU A 36 4.32 5.14 -0.12
N HIS A 37 3.28 5.34 0.68
CA HIS A 37 2.93 4.50 1.82
C HIS A 37 1.83 3.53 1.41
N LEU A 38 2.03 2.23 1.67
CA LEU A 38 1.04 1.18 1.44
C LEU A 38 0.70 0.50 2.76
N SER A 39 -0.59 0.32 3.02
CA SER A 39 -1.10 -0.33 4.23
C SER A 39 -2.11 -1.41 3.85
N THR A 40 -1.86 -2.63 4.34
CA THR A 40 -2.75 -3.78 4.11
C THR A 40 -3.62 -4.06 5.32
N PHE A 41 -4.89 -4.40 5.08
CA PHE A 41 -5.89 -4.71 6.10
C PHE A 41 -6.46 -6.09 5.83
N GLY A 42 -6.54 -6.92 6.88
CA GLY A 42 -7.04 -8.30 6.76
C GLY A 42 -8.46 -8.35 6.18
N SER A 43 -8.76 -9.42 5.45
CA SER A 43 -10.04 -9.61 4.75
C SER A 43 -11.28 -9.65 5.64
N ASP A 44 -12.44 -9.44 4.98
CA ASP A 44 -13.85 -9.28 5.42
C ASP A 44 -14.40 -10.16 6.56
N LEU A 45 -13.62 -11.07 7.15
CA LEU A 45 -14.05 -11.99 8.20
C LEU A 45 -13.67 -11.54 9.62
N ARG A 46 -13.85 -10.26 9.97
CA ARG A 46 -13.73 -9.81 11.36
C ARG A 46 -14.88 -8.90 11.80
N LYS A 47 -15.43 -9.21 12.98
CA LYS A 47 -16.40 -8.41 13.75
C LYS A 47 -15.82 -7.11 14.34
N SER A 48 -14.55 -6.80 14.10
CA SER A 48 -13.81 -5.67 14.71
C SER A 48 -13.17 -4.80 13.65
N VAL A 49 -13.01 -3.51 13.94
CA VAL A 49 -12.37 -2.50 13.07
C VAL A 49 -11.07 -3.04 12.46
N PRO A 50 -10.87 -2.93 11.14
CA PRO A 50 -9.69 -3.46 10.47
C PRO A 50 -8.42 -2.77 10.97
N LYS A 51 -7.55 -3.52 11.64
CA LYS A 51 -6.21 -3.07 12.02
C LYS A 51 -5.24 -3.36 10.88
N SER A 52 -4.42 -2.38 10.50
CA SER A 52 -3.35 -2.59 9.51
C SER A 52 -2.46 -3.74 9.98
N SER A 53 -2.37 -4.80 9.17
CA SER A 53 -1.52 -5.95 9.49
C SER A 53 -0.07 -5.67 9.11
N GLN A 54 0.15 -4.90 8.05
CA GLN A 54 1.47 -4.57 7.52
C GLN A 54 1.43 -3.24 6.78
N SER A 55 2.50 -2.46 6.91
CA SER A 55 2.69 -1.23 6.16
C SER A 55 4.13 -1.07 5.68
N ILE A 56 4.29 -0.62 4.43
CA ILE A 56 5.58 -0.39 3.77
C ILE A 56 5.62 1.01 3.14
N GLN A 57 6.82 1.58 3.07
CA GLN A 57 7.08 2.84 2.39
C GLN A 57 8.18 2.68 1.34
N ILE A 58 7.99 3.33 0.20
CA ILE A 58 8.85 3.28 -0.98
C ILE A 58 9.09 4.73 -1.43
N ASP A 59 10.33 5.08 -1.77
CA ASP A 59 10.67 6.37 -2.36
C ASP A 59 10.82 6.26 -3.89
N ALA A 60 11.12 7.38 -4.55
CA ALA A 60 11.22 7.44 -6.00
C ALA A 60 12.29 6.49 -6.58
N GLU A 61 13.45 6.38 -5.94
CA GLU A 61 14.53 5.51 -6.42
C GLU A 61 14.11 4.04 -6.38
N LEU A 62 13.53 3.61 -5.27
CA LEU A 62 13.05 2.24 -5.14
C LEU A 62 11.81 1.98 -6.00
N ALA A 63 10.98 2.99 -6.26
CA ALA A 63 9.85 2.88 -7.17
C ALA A 63 10.30 2.57 -8.60
N HIS A 64 11.41 3.16 -9.08
CA HIS A 64 11.99 2.78 -10.38
C HIS A 64 12.39 1.32 -10.43
N GLN A 65 13.09 0.82 -9.40
CA GLN A 65 13.47 -0.59 -9.31
C GLN A 65 12.24 -1.51 -9.29
N LEU A 66 11.19 -1.11 -8.56
CA LEU A 66 9.95 -1.87 -8.50
C LEU A 66 9.24 -1.90 -9.86
N ILE A 67 9.21 -0.79 -10.61
CA ILE A 67 8.64 -0.75 -11.97
C ILE A 67 9.38 -1.72 -12.90
N ASP A 68 10.71 -1.72 -12.86
CA ASP A 68 11.51 -2.64 -13.68
C ASP A 68 11.25 -4.10 -13.31
N LEU A 69 11.15 -4.40 -12.01
CA LEU A 69 10.81 -5.73 -11.52
C LEU A 69 9.40 -6.16 -11.96
N LEU A 70 8.41 -5.26 -11.88
CA LEU A 70 7.04 -5.51 -12.32
C LEU A 70 6.98 -5.82 -13.82
N ARG A 71 7.71 -5.05 -14.65
CA ARG A 71 7.78 -5.29 -16.10
C ARG A 71 8.45 -6.61 -16.45
N GLN A 72 9.52 -6.97 -15.74
CA GLN A 72 10.18 -8.27 -15.92
C GLN A 72 9.29 -9.43 -15.49
N THR A 73 8.53 -9.27 -14.41
CA THR A 73 7.64 -10.31 -13.86
C THR A 73 6.37 -10.47 -14.68
N PHE A 74 5.82 -9.38 -15.21
CA PHE A 74 4.59 -9.35 -15.99
C PHE A 74 4.80 -8.64 -17.34
N PRO A 75 5.43 -9.29 -18.32
CA PRO A 75 5.77 -8.66 -19.61
C PRO A 75 4.57 -8.10 -20.38
N ASP A 76 3.39 -8.69 -20.19
CA ASP A 76 2.15 -8.29 -20.88
C ASP A 76 1.50 -7.04 -20.25
N VAL A 77 1.99 -6.56 -19.09
CA VAL A 77 1.53 -5.31 -18.49
C VAL A 77 2.21 -4.13 -19.19
N THR A 78 1.67 -3.73 -20.34
CA THR A 78 2.14 -2.54 -21.08
C THR A 78 1.55 -1.27 -20.47
N GLY A 79 2.40 -0.27 -20.24
CA GLY A 79 2.13 0.91 -19.40
C GLY A 79 1.13 1.97 -19.92
N THR A 80 0.09 1.59 -20.65
CA THR A 80 -1.01 2.50 -21.02
C THR A 80 -2.36 1.78 -20.95
N ARG A 81 -2.84 1.47 -19.75
CA ARG A 81 -4.28 1.51 -19.53
C ARG A 81 -4.63 2.99 -19.31
N THR A 82 -5.28 3.62 -20.28
CA THR A 82 -6.02 4.87 -20.03
C THR A 82 -6.86 4.62 -18.78
N PRO A 83 -6.77 5.46 -17.73
CA PRO A 83 -7.57 5.25 -16.54
C PRO A 83 -9.03 5.26 -16.96
N THR A 84 -9.67 4.10 -17.01
CA THR A 84 -11.12 3.96 -17.04
C THR A 84 -11.59 4.43 -15.69
N HIS A 85 -11.74 5.76 -15.56
CA HIS A 85 -12.45 6.48 -14.51
C HIS A 85 -12.36 5.80 -13.13
N VAL A 86 -11.17 5.74 -12.54
CA VAL A 86 -11.10 5.72 -11.08
C VAL A 86 -11.41 7.14 -10.68
N ASP A 87 -12.65 7.37 -10.26
CA ASP A 87 -13.03 8.64 -9.64
C ASP A 87 -12.22 8.78 -8.34
N ILE A 88 -11.11 9.52 -8.40
CA ILE A 88 -10.27 9.86 -7.24
C ILE A 88 -11.00 10.88 -6.34
N SER A 89 -12.25 11.25 -6.66
CA SER A 89 -13.12 12.10 -5.85
C SER A 89 -14.36 11.40 -5.28
N SER A 90 -14.66 10.13 -5.60
CA SER A 90 -15.83 9.44 -5.03
C SER A 90 -15.48 8.68 -3.76
N GLN A 91 -15.54 9.42 -2.65
CA GLN A 91 -15.64 8.95 -1.27
C GLN A 91 -14.49 8.05 -0.77
N PRO A 92 -13.89 8.36 0.39
CA PRO A 92 -13.08 7.36 1.07
C PRO A 92 -13.90 6.07 1.21
N ALA A 93 -13.30 4.91 0.91
CA ALA A 93 -13.94 3.63 1.25
C ALA A 93 -14.42 3.73 2.72
N PRO A 94 -15.62 3.25 3.11
CA PRO A 94 -16.19 3.50 4.45
C PRO A 94 -15.24 3.15 5.62
N ILE A 95 -14.35 2.20 5.37
CA ILE A 95 -13.26 1.80 6.25
C ILE A 95 -12.23 2.91 6.50
N TYR A 96 -11.93 3.76 5.52
CA TYR A 96 -10.97 4.86 5.61
C TYR A 96 -11.46 5.98 6.54
N GLU A 97 -12.75 6.32 6.54
CA GLU A 97 -13.28 7.29 7.52
C GLU A 97 -13.15 6.76 8.94
N SER A 98 -13.48 5.47 9.12
CA SER A 98 -13.38 4.77 10.41
C SER A 98 -11.94 4.72 10.92
N ILE A 99 -10.97 4.38 10.05
CA ILE A 99 -9.54 4.35 10.41
C ILE A 99 -8.98 5.75 10.66
N ARG A 100 -9.36 6.75 9.83
CA ARG A 100 -8.88 8.13 9.96
C ARG A 100 -9.33 8.76 11.28
N ALA A 101 -10.57 8.50 11.71
CA ALA A 101 -11.09 8.99 12.97
C ALA A 101 -10.30 8.45 14.18
N GLU A 102 -9.94 7.16 14.17
CA GLU A 102 -9.14 6.56 15.25
C GLU A 102 -7.69 7.06 15.27
N LEU A 103 -7.01 7.14 14.12
CA LEU A 103 -5.64 7.69 14.04
C LEU A 103 -5.57 9.16 14.49
N SER A 104 -6.67 9.90 14.36
CA SER A 104 -6.77 11.29 14.83
C SER A 104 -6.99 11.37 16.34
N ASN A 105 -7.70 10.40 16.94
CA ASN A 105 -7.94 10.33 18.38
C ASN A 105 -6.71 9.85 19.17
N GLU A 106 -5.91 8.93 18.63
CA GLU A 106 -4.65 8.49 19.27
C GLU A 106 -3.64 9.65 19.41
N LYS A 107 -3.60 10.60 18.47
CA LYS A 107 -2.73 11.78 18.55
C LYS A 107 -3.18 12.88 19.52
N SER A 108 -4.40 12.80 20.04
CA SER A 108 -4.91 13.76 21.04
C SER A 108 -4.76 13.27 22.48
N SER A 109 -4.21 12.08 22.69
CA SER A 109 -4.01 11.48 24.03
C SER A 109 -2.53 11.38 24.46
N GLU A 110 -1.62 12.08 23.76
CA GLU A 110 -0.22 12.31 24.19
C GLU A 110 0.00 13.76 24.61
#